data_AF-A0AA50E5T6-F1
#
_entry.id   AF-A0AA50E5T6-F1
#
_cell.length_a   1.000
_cell.length_b   1.000
_cell.length_c   1.000
_cell.angle_alpha   90.00
_cell.angle_beta   90.00
_cell.angle_gamma   90.00
#
_symmetry.space_group_name_H-M   'P 1'
#
loop_
_entity.id
_entity.type
_entity.pdbx_description
1 polymer ?
#
loop_
_entity_poly.entity_id
_entity_poly.type
_entity_poly.pdbx_seq_one_letter_code
_entity_poly.pdbx_strand_id
1 'polypeptide(L)'
;MARQGIFAGLRGETATLVGEKFCGLNPLRQRIVNAQTAWLPVQGQGQWPGLLISSIVLGAKAVNLPAELRNLFQAVGLSHFLAASGYQVSLLVGTVLLLGKKAGVSSKLAIAVGLITLAFYLGLTGLEPSVIRASLLWVGVMAALASEQKLNTVGALLLIATVMLLVNPVWSQALGFQLSFLATLGIVVMVPPLQQRLDFLPGKIAGVIAVPLAASVWTTPILLQQFGYFIPAALPLNILITPLLALLSLGGMVSALCALIFPPR
;
A
#
# COMPACT_ATOMS: atom_id res chain seq x y z
N MET A 1 -30.40 27.30 -29.86
CA MET A 1 -30.84 27.65 -28.48
C MET A 1 -29.69 28.27 -27.69
N ALA A 2 -29.22 29.47 -28.07
CA ALA A 2 -28.12 30.18 -27.38
C ALA A 2 -28.48 31.65 -27.10
N ARG A 3 -29.78 31.97 -27.00
CA ARG A 3 -30.30 33.34 -26.82
C ARG A 3 -31.31 33.51 -25.68
N GLN A 4 -31.46 32.52 -24.80
CA GLN A 4 -32.23 32.67 -23.58
C GLN A 4 -31.31 32.26 -22.44
N GLY A 5 -30.97 33.22 -21.57
CA GLY A 5 -30.03 33.09 -20.45
C GLY A 5 -30.53 32.12 -19.37
N ILE A 6 -30.66 30.85 -19.72
CA ILE A 6 -31.03 29.77 -18.83
C ILE A 6 -29.71 29.09 -18.41
N PHE A 7 -29.22 29.45 -17.22
CA PHE A 7 -28.18 28.67 -16.55
C PHE A 7 -28.84 27.42 -15.95
N ALA A 8 -28.65 26.27 -16.60
CA ALA A 8 -28.96 24.98 -16.01
C ALA A 8 -27.80 24.58 -15.09
N GLY A 9 -27.92 24.87 -13.78
CA GLY A 9 -26.99 24.40 -12.76
C GLY A 9 -27.42 23.02 -12.25
N LEU A 10 -26.59 22.00 -12.44
CA LEU A 10 -26.74 20.72 -11.75
C LEU A 10 -26.15 20.84 -10.35
N ARG A 11 -27.00 20.76 -9.31
CA ARG A 11 -26.59 20.71 -7.91
C ARG A 11 -26.61 19.25 -7.46
N GLY A 12 -25.45 18.61 -7.45
CA GLY A 12 -25.26 17.29 -6.84
C GLY A 12 -24.68 17.45 -5.43
N GLU A 13 -25.23 16.74 -4.44
CA GLU A 13 -24.70 16.73 -3.07
C GLU A 13 -23.40 15.93 -2.94
N THR A 14 -23.12 15.04 -3.89
CA THR A 14 -21.88 14.25 -3.95
C THR A 14 -21.44 14.04 -5.39
N ALA A 15 -20.28 14.57 -5.76
CA ALA A 15 -19.61 14.24 -7.00
C ALA A 15 -18.68 13.04 -6.75
N THR A 16 -19.18 11.82 -6.99
CA THR A 16 -18.29 10.66 -7.12
C THR A 16 -17.72 10.67 -8.53
N LEU A 17 -16.43 10.96 -8.67
CA LEU A 17 -15.68 10.75 -9.90
C LEU A 17 -15.77 9.26 -10.29
N VAL A 18 -16.74 8.92 -11.14
CA VAL A 18 -16.81 7.61 -11.79
C VAL A 18 -15.77 7.60 -12.89
N GLY A 19 -14.55 7.22 -12.52
CA GLY A 19 -13.45 7.04 -13.46
C GLY A 19 -12.30 8.00 -13.22
N GLU A 20 -11.53 7.79 -12.14
CA GLU A 20 -10.09 7.96 -12.32
C GLU A 20 -9.69 6.99 -13.45
N LYS A 21 -9.20 7.53 -14.57
CA LYS A 21 -8.63 6.74 -15.67
C LYS A 21 -7.41 6.01 -15.14
N PHE A 22 -7.66 4.90 -14.47
CA PHE A 22 -6.61 3.97 -14.15
C PHE A 22 -6.02 3.44 -15.44
N CYS A 23 -4.70 3.28 -15.47
CA CYS A 23 -3.94 2.71 -16.58
C CYS A 23 -4.62 1.44 -17.12
N GLY A 24 -4.43 1.11 -18.40
CA GLY A 24 -5.14 0.06 -19.17
C GLY A 24 -5.21 -1.37 -18.61
N LEU A 25 -4.76 -1.61 -17.38
CA LEU A 25 -4.90 -2.84 -16.60
C LEU A 25 -6.22 -2.92 -15.80
N ASN A 26 -7.13 -1.95 -15.93
CA ASN A 26 -8.47 -2.02 -15.34
C ASN A 26 -9.23 -3.35 -15.61
N PRO A 27 -9.23 -3.92 -16.84
CA PRO A 27 -9.86 -5.23 -17.07
C PRO A 27 -9.19 -6.37 -16.29
N LEU A 28 -7.86 -6.36 -16.15
CA LEU A 28 -7.14 -7.36 -15.35
C LEU A 28 -7.47 -7.23 -13.86
N ARG A 29 -7.59 -6.00 -13.38
CA ARG A 29 -8.00 -5.71 -12.01
C ARG A 29 -9.41 -6.22 -11.73
N GLN A 30 -10.39 -5.89 -12.59
CA GLN A 30 -11.76 -6.38 -12.46
C GLN A 30 -11.81 -7.91 -12.48
N ARG A 31 -10.99 -8.54 -13.34
CA ARG A 31 -10.84 -10.00 -13.36
C ARG A 31 -10.34 -10.57 -12.04
N ILE A 32 -9.32 -9.96 -11.43
CA ILE A 32 -8.80 -10.37 -10.11
C ILE A 32 -9.89 -10.24 -9.04
N VAL A 33 -10.56 -9.09 -8.99
CA VAL A 33 -11.62 -8.83 -8.01
C VAL A 33 -12.75 -9.85 -8.16
N ASN A 34 -13.25 -10.05 -9.38
CA ASN A 34 -14.33 -10.98 -9.66
C ASN A 34 -13.95 -12.43 -9.30
N ALA A 35 -12.71 -12.84 -9.56
CA ALA A 35 -12.21 -14.16 -9.21
C ALA A 35 -12.16 -14.36 -7.69
N GLN A 36 -11.59 -13.40 -6.97
CA GLN A 36 -11.46 -13.47 -5.52
C GLN A 36 -12.83 -13.42 -4.82
N THR A 37 -13.80 -12.67 -5.35
CA THR A 37 -15.19 -12.70 -4.85
C THR A 37 -15.89 -14.02 -5.16
N ALA A 38 -15.62 -14.64 -6.31
CA ALA A 38 -16.22 -15.91 -6.68
C ALA A 38 -15.63 -17.11 -5.91
N TRP A 39 -14.32 -17.11 -5.63
CA TRP A 39 -13.62 -18.20 -4.96
C TRP A 39 -13.74 -18.21 -3.44
N LEU A 40 -14.12 -17.08 -2.85
CA LEU A 40 -14.48 -16.99 -1.43
C LEU A 40 -15.98 -16.69 -1.28
N PRO A 41 -16.86 -17.60 -1.71
CA PRO A 41 -18.29 -17.44 -1.49
C PRO A 41 -18.57 -17.58 0.01
N VAL A 42 -19.32 -16.63 0.56
CA VAL A 42 -19.85 -16.72 1.92
C VAL A 42 -21.34 -17.00 1.84
N GLN A 43 -21.80 -18.02 2.56
CA GLN A 43 -23.23 -18.20 2.87
C GLN A 43 -23.59 -17.21 4.00
N GLY A 44 -24.12 -16.03 3.66
CA GLY A 44 -24.52 -15.00 4.62
C GLY A 44 -24.58 -13.57 4.05
N GLN A 45 -25.07 -12.60 4.83
CA GLN A 45 -25.33 -11.20 4.42
C GLN A 45 -24.07 -10.32 4.13
N GLY A 46 -22.91 -10.90 3.86
CA GLY A 46 -21.70 -10.13 3.57
C GLY A 46 -20.75 -10.82 2.60
N GLN A 47 -20.69 -10.35 1.35
CA GLN A 47 -19.72 -10.78 0.32
C GLN A 47 -18.33 -10.15 0.54
N TRP A 48 -17.96 -9.92 1.80
CA TRP A 48 -16.84 -9.07 2.18
C TRP A 48 -15.46 -9.73 2.06
N PRO A 49 -15.25 -11.05 2.27
CA PRO A 49 -13.89 -11.60 2.31
C PRO A 49 -13.11 -11.45 0.99
N GLY A 50 -13.77 -11.72 -0.15
CA GLY A 50 -13.16 -11.55 -1.47
C GLY A 50 -12.78 -10.08 -1.71
N LEU A 51 -13.71 -9.15 -1.46
CA LEU A 51 -13.48 -7.70 -1.61
C LEU A 51 -12.41 -7.18 -0.64
N LEU A 52 -12.36 -7.71 0.58
CA LEU A 52 -11.36 -7.36 1.57
C LEU A 52 -9.97 -7.78 1.10
N ILE A 53 -9.79 -9.03 0.67
CA ILE A 53 -8.52 -9.52 0.13
C ILE A 53 -8.11 -8.72 -1.11
N SER A 54 -9.04 -8.48 -2.03
CA SER A 54 -8.78 -7.62 -3.20
C SER A 54 -8.32 -6.22 -2.78
N SER A 55 -8.96 -5.61 -1.76
CA SER A 55 -8.61 -4.28 -1.29
C SER A 55 -7.25 -4.25 -0.59
N ILE A 56 -6.88 -5.28 0.17
CA ILE A 56 -5.57 -5.38 0.82
C ILE A 56 -4.46 -5.47 -0.24
N VAL A 57 -4.70 -6.16 -1.35
CA VAL A 57 -3.69 -6.38 -2.41
C VAL A 57 -3.62 -5.22 -3.39
N LEU A 58 -4.78 -4.77 -3.88
CA LEU A 58 -4.89 -3.78 -4.98
C LEU A 58 -5.11 -2.36 -4.46
N GLY A 59 -5.53 -2.20 -3.20
CA GLY A 59 -5.89 -0.94 -2.59
C GLY A 59 -7.40 -0.64 -2.68
N ALA A 60 -7.93 0.03 -1.67
CA ALA A 60 -9.34 0.40 -1.55
C ALA A 60 -9.82 1.43 -2.59
N LYS A 61 -8.91 2.12 -3.29
CA LYS A 61 -9.26 2.92 -4.49
C LYS A 61 -9.48 2.06 -5.72
N ALA A 62 -8.79 0.92 -5.79
CA ALA A 62 -8.88 -0.01 -6.90
C ALA A 62 -10.12 -0.93 -6.80
N VAL A 63 -10.67 -1.08 -5.58
CA VAL A 63 -11.80 -1.98 -5.27
C VAL A 63 -12.95 -1.18 -4.67
N ASN A 64 -14.17 -1.41 -5.15
CA ASN A 64 -15.37 -0.77 -4.60
C ASN A 64 -15.75 -1.43 -3.28
N LEU A 65 -15.10 -1.02 -2.19
CA LEU A 65 -15.33 -1.55 -0.86
C LEU A 65 -16.55 -0.85 -0.22
N PRO A 66 -17.48 -1.60 0.40
CA PRO A 66 -18.64 -1.05 1.10
C PRO A 66 -18.25 -0.06 2.19
N ALA A 67 -19.10 0.95 2.38
CA ALA A 67 -18.89 1.97 3.41
C ALA A 67 -18.80 1.36 4.81
N GLU A 68 -19.63 0.36 5.12
CA GLU A 68 -19.63 -0.33 6.43
C GLU A 68 -18.24 -0.91 6.76
N LEU A 69 -17.64 -1.65 5.82
CA LEU A 69 -16.32 -2.24 6.02
C LEU A 69 -15.21 -1.20 6.11
N ARG A 70 -15.28 -0.13 5.29
CA ARG A 70 -14.35 1.00 5.37
C ARG A 70 -14.43 1.69 6.75
N ASN A 71 -15.64 1.91 7.25
CA ASN A 71 -15.89 2.54 8.53
C ASN A 71 -15.40 1.68 9.70
N LEU A 72 -15.55 0.36 9.63
CA LEU A 72 -15.01 -0.57 10.63
C LEU A 72 -13.49 -0.44 10.76
N PHE A 73 -12.75 -0.49 9.66
CA PHE A 73 -11.30 -0.32 9.67
C PHE A 73 -10.87 1.09 10.10
N GLN A 74 -11.66 2.12 9.77
CA GLN A 74 -11.42 3.48 10.24
C GLN A 74 -11.63 3.65 11.74
N ALA A 75 -12.67 3.04 12.31
CA ALA A 75 -12.98 3.09 13.73
C ALA A 75 -11.86 2.48 14.60
N VAL A 76 -11.13 1.49 14.09
CA VAL A 76 -10.00 0.85 14.78
C VAL A 76 -8.63 1.41 14.37
N GLY A 77 -8.58 2.43 13.49
CA GLY A 77 -7.34 3.07 13.04
C GLY A 77 -6.51 2.24 12.06
N LEU A 78 -7.12 1.26 11.39
CA LEU A 78 -6.47 0.34 10.45
C LEU A 78 -6.83 0.62 8.98
N SER A 79 -7.40 1.78 8.65
CA SER A 79 -7.72 2.15 7.25
C SER A 79 -6.53 2.04 6.29
N HIS A 80 -5.32 2.23 6.79
CA HIS A 80 -4.09 2.10 6.01
C HIS A 80 -3.80 0.66 5.54
N PHE A 81 -4.40 -0.36 6.14
CA PHE A 81 -4.33 -1.75 5.66
C PHE A 81 -5.19 -1.99 4.42
N LEU A 82 -6.28 -1.23 4.27
CA LEU A 82 -7.13 -1.28 3.09
C LEU A 82 -6.55 -0.50 1.91
N ALA A 83 -5.65 0.44 2.17
CA ALA A 83 -4.91 1.15 1.12
C ALA A 83 -3.70 0.31 0.66
N ALA A 84 -3.34 0.44 -0.63
CA ALA A 84 -2.11 -0.18 -1.10
C ALA A 84 -0.93 0.61 -0.50
N SER A 85 -0.10 -0.07 0.29
CA SER A 85 0.98 0.57 1.04
C SER A 85 2.34 0.06 0.61
N GLY A 86 3.40 0.72 1.11
CA GLY A 86 4.76 0.26 0.88
C GLY A 86 5.07 -1.09 1.53
N TYR A 87 4.24 -1.55 2.46
CA TYR A 87 4.36 -2.87 3.06
C TYR A 87 4.07 -3.98 2.03
N GLN A 88 2.94 -3.88 1.30
CA GLN A 88 2.61 -4.84 0.25
C GLN A 88 3.66 -4.83 -0.88
N VAL A 89 4.15 -3.65 -1.28
CA VAL A 89 5.25 -3.56 -2.26
C VAL A 89 6.50 -4.30 -1.76
N SER A 90 6.85 -4.10 -0.49
CA SER A 90 8.02 -4.73 0.12
C SER A 90 7.89 -6.24 0.25
N LEU A 91 6.70 -6.73 0.62
CA LEU A 91 6.41 -8.16 0.62
C LEU A 91 6.51 -8.76 -0.78
N LEU A 92 5.93 -8.11 -1.78
CA LEU A 92 5.93 -8.59 -3.16
C LEU A 92 7.36 -8.66 -3.72
N VAL A 93 8.06 -7.53 -3.77
CA VAL A 93 9.41 -7.47 -4.38
C VAL A 93 10.41 -8.26 -3.54
N GLY A 94 10.33 -8.16 -2.21
CA GLY A 94 11.21 -8.92 -1.31
C GLY A 94 11.05 -10.43 -1.49
N THR A 95 9.82 -10.92 -1.68
CA THR A 95 9.57 -12.35 -1.94
C THR A 95 10.11 -12.77 -3.30
N VAL A 96 9.90 -11.97 -4.35
CA VAL A 96 10.45 -12.24 -5.70
C VAL A 96 11.97 -12.35 -5.68
N LEU A 97 12.66 -11.38 -5.05
CA LEU A 97 14.12 -11.40 -4.94
C LEU A 97 14.62 -12.57 -4.09
N LEU A 98 13.94 -12.88 -2.99
CA LEU A 98 14.29 -14.02 -2.12
C LEU A 98 14.15 -15.36 -2.85
N LEU A 99 13.04 -15.56 -3.59
CA LEU A 99 12.80 -16.77 -4.37
C LEU A 99 13.81 -16.89 -5.51
N GLY A 100 14.11 -15.80 -6.22
CA GLY A 100 15.16 -15.78 -7.25
C GLY A 100 16.52 -16.21 -6.68
N LYS A 101 16.89 -15.68 -5.51
CA LYS A 101 18.13 -16.09 -4.82
C LYS A 101 18.12 -17.57 -4.43
N LYS A 102 17.01 -18.09 -3.89
CA LYS A 102 16.88 -19.51 -3.50
C LYS A 102 16.90 -20.46 -4.70
N ALA A 103 16.37 -20.01 -5.84
CA ALA A 103 16.37 -20.76 -7.09
C ALA A 103 17.73 -20.74 -7.82
N GLY A 104 18.76 -20.07 -7.28
CA GLY A 104 20.08 -19.97 -7.91
C GLY A 104 20.10 -19.07 -9.15
N VAL A 105 19.10 -18.21 -9.31
CA VAL A 105 19.01 -17.27 -10.44
C VAL A 105 20.06 -16.17 -10.29
N SER A 106 20.64 -15.71 -11.41
CA SER A 106 21.60 -14.62 -11.40
C SER A 106 20.98 -13.33 -10.81
N SER A 107 21.78 -12.56 -10.07
CA SER A 107 21.34 -11.31 -9.43
C SER A 107 20.67 -10.36 -10.45
N LYS A 108 21.25 -10.27 -11.66
CA LYS A 108 20.71 -9.47 -12.77
C LYS A 108 19.31 -9.90 -13.19
N LEU A 109 19.07 -11.21 -13.32
CA LEU A 109 17.75 -11.72 -13.71
C LEU A 109 16.74 -11.54 -12.58
N ALA A 110 17.13 -11.76 -11.31
CA ALA A 110 16.26 -11.52 -10.16
C ALA A 110 15.83 -10.03 -10.08
N ILE A 111 16.75 -9.10 -10.33
CA ILE A 111 16.47 -7.66 -10.40
C ILE A 111 15.54 -7.33 -11.57
N ALA A 112 15.79 -7.89 -12.76
CA ALA A 112 14.93 -7.67 -13.92
C ALA A 112 13.49 -8.15 -13.65
N VAL A 113 13.33 -9.34 -13.09
CA VAL A 113 12.01 -9.87 -12.68
C VAL A 113 11.37 -8.97 -11.62
N GLY A 114 12.13 -8.53 -10.61
CA GLY A 114 11.64 -7.60 -9.58
C GLY A 114 11.12 -6.29 -10.14
N LEU A 115 11.84 -5.68 -11.10
CA LEU A 115 11.42 -4.45 -11.79
C LEU A 115 10.14 -4.66 -12.61
N ILE A 116 10.03 -5.77 -13.34
CA ILE A 116 8.83 -6.12 -14.11
C ILE A 116 7.63 -6.32 -13.18
N THR A 117 7.81 -7.09 -12.10
CA THR A 117 6.76 -7.31 -11.09
C THR A 117 6.31 -5.99 -10.47
N LEU A 118 7.26 -5.10 -10.16
CA LEU A 118 6.97 -3.80 -9.56
C LEU A 118 6.17 -2.89 -10.52
N ALA A 119 6.58 -2.81 -11.79
CA ALA A 119 5.87 -2.04 -12.81
C ALA A 119 4.44 -2.56 -13.02
N PHE A 120 4.28 -3.88 -13.04
CA PHE A 120 2.97 -4.53 -13.14
C PHE A 120 2.08 -4.21 -11.93
N TYR A 121 2.62 -4.35 -10.71
CA TYR A 121 1.88 -4.06 -9.47
C TYR A 121 1.49 -2.58 -9.35
N LEU A 122 2.38 -1.67 -9.74
CA LEU A 122 2.13 -0.23 -9.73
C LEU A 122 0.98 0.14 -10.69
N GLY A 123 0.90 -0.51 -11.85
CA GLY A 123 -0.21 -0.32 -12.79
C GLY A 123 -1.54 -0.90 -12.29
N LEU A 124 -1.51 -1.97 -11.48
CA LEU A 124 -2.72 -2.59 -10.91
C LEU A 124 -3.32 -1.78 -9.76
N THR A 125 -2.46 -1.24 -8.89
CA THR A 125 -2.84 -0.52 -7.65
C THR A 125 -3.33 0.90 -7.86
N GLY A 126 -3.19 1.42 -9.08
CA GLY A 126 -3.77 2.70 -9.46
C GLY A 126 -2.97 3.94 -9.03
N LEU A 127 -1.64 3.81 -8.96
CA LEU A 127 -0.72 4.96 -8.81
C LEU A 127 -0.94 5.78 -7.52
N GLU A 128 -1.25 5.13 -6.40
CA GLU A 128 -1.29 5.84 -5.11
C GLU A 128 0.11 6.38 -4.73
N PRO A 129 0.22 7.60 -4.16
CA PRO A 129 1.52 8.18 -3.79
C PRO A 129 2.36 7.29 -2.86
N SER A 130 1.70 6.54 -1.96
CA SER A 130 2.33 5.56 -1.07
C SER A 130 3.04 4.44 -1.83
N VAL A 131 2.40 3.92 -2.88
CA VAL A 131 2.90 2.84 -3.74
C VAL A 131 4.00 3.40 -4.64
N ILE A 132 3.81 4.57 -5.27
CA ILE A 132 4.85 5.21 -6.11
C ILE A 132 6.15 5.39 -5.32
N ARG A 133 6.09 6.00 -4.13
CA ARG A 133 7.28 6.16 -3.27
C ARG A 133 7.92 4.81 -2.93
N ALA A 134 7.12 3.83 -2.54
CA ALA A 134 7.64 2.50 -2.20
C ALA A 134 8.31 1.83 -3.41
N SER A 135 7.72 1.95 -4.60
CA SER A 135 8.30 1.49 -5.86
C SER A 135 9.64 2.16 -6.14
N LEU A 136 9.72 3.49 -6.02
CA LEU A 136 10.98 4.22 -6.23
C LEU A 136 12.06 3.83 -5.22
N LEU A 137 11.71 3.60 -3.96
CA LEU A 137 12.64 3.07 -2.96
C LEU A 137 13.15 1.67 -3.35
N TRP A 138 12.28 0.77 -3.81
CA TRP A 138 12.68 -0.56 -4.26
C TRP A 138 13.54 -0.54 -5.52
N VAL A 139 13.30 0.39 -6.44
CA VAL A 139 14.20 0.64 -7.58
C VAL A 139 15.58 1.04 -7.07
N GLY A 140 15.65 1.96 -6.09
CA GLY A 140 16.90 2.34 -5.45
C GLY A 140 17.61 1.17 -4.75
N VAL A 141 16.86 0.31 -4.05
CA VAL A 141 17.39 -0.90 -3.40
C VAL A 141 17.96 -1.86 -4.44
N MET A 142 17.23 -2.11 -5.54
CA MET A 142 17.70 -2.99 -6.62
C MET A 142 18.91 -2.42 -7.35
N ALA A 143 18.97 -1.10 -7.55
CA ALA A 143 20.16 -0.43 -8.11
C ALA A 143 21.37 -0.57 -7.18
N ALA A 144 21.19 -0.35 -5.87
CA ALA A 144 22.24 -0.55 -4.88
C ALA A 144 22.72 -2.01 -4.83
N LEU A 145 21.81 -2.99 -4.95
CA LEU A 145 22.15 -4.41 -5.09
C LEU A 145 22.93 -4.72 -6.38
N ALA A 146 22.59 -4.08 -7.51
CA ALA A 146 23.30 -4.26 -8.77
C ALA A 146 24.71 -3.66 -8.74
N SER A 147 24.90 -2.56 -8.01
CA SER A 147 26.18 -1.87 -7.84
C SER A 147 27.00 -2.35 -6.63
N GLU A 148 26.49 -3.33 -5.88
CA GLU A 148 27.09 -3.82 -4.62
C GLU A 148 27.36 -2.72 -3.58
N GLN A 149 26.53 -1.69 -3.58
CA GLN A 149 26.63 -0.54 -2.68
C GLN A 149 25.53 -0.55 -1.62
N LYS A 150 25.74 0.20 -0.53
CA LYS A 150 24.71 0.45 0.47
C LYS A 150 23.84 1.61 0.03
N LEU A 151 22.52 1.43 0.05
CA LEU A 151 21.58 2.51 -0.18
C LEU A 151 21.51 3.40 1.06
N ASN A 152 21.80 4.70 0.92
CA ASN A 152 21.42 5.68 1.95
C ASN A 152 19.90 5.93 1.87
N THR A 153 19.13 5.23 2.68
CA THR A 153 17.65 5.27 2.63
C THR A 153 17.10 6.67 2.90
N VAL A 154 17.71 7.45 3.80
CA VAL A 154 17.26 8.84 4.07
C VAL A 154 17.52 9.73 2.86
N GLY A 155 18.72 9.64 2.28
CA GLY A 155 19.06 10.40 1.06
C GLY A 155 18.17 10.03 -0.12
N ALA A 156 17.90 8.74 -0.32
CA ALA A 156 16.98 8.25 -1.34
C ALA A 156 15.55 8.76 -1.10
N LEU A 157 15.08 8.76 0.15
CA LEU A 157 13.75 9.26 0.51
C LEU A 157 13.61 10.75 0.19
N LEU A 158 14.60 11.56 0.53
CA LEU A 158 14.61 13.00 0.23
C LEU A 158 14.62 13.25 -1.29
N LEU A 159 15.49 12.53 -2.02
CA LEU A 159 15.54 12.63 -3.49
C LEU A 159 14.19 12.27 -4.12
N ILE A 160 13.57 11.18 -3.67
CA ILE A 160 12.25 10.74 -4.14
C ILE A 160 11.19 11.78 -3.82
N ALA A 161 11.20 12.36 -2.62
CA ALA A 161 10.27 13.44 -2.26
C ALA A 161 10.42 14.63 -3.21
N THR A 162 11.65 15.08 -3.47
CA THR A 162 11.93 16.18 -4.38
C THR A 162 11.45 15.88 -5.79
N VAL A 163 11.81 14.71 -6.35
CA VAL A 163 11.38 14.32 -7.71
C VAL A 163 9.86 14.24 -7.81
N MET A 164 9.19 13.64 -6.82
CA MET A 164 7.72 13.54 -6.80
C MET A 164 7.06 14.92 -6.76
N LEU A 165 7.56 15.85 -5.94
CA LEU A 165 7.02 17.20 -5.83
C LEU A 165 7.32 18.08 -7.06
N LEU A 166 8.44 17.84 -7.76
CA LEU A 166 8.74 18.48 -9.04
C LEU A 166 7.79 18.02 -10.14
N VAL A 167 7.42 16.74 -10.15
CA VAL A 167 6.45 16.19 -11.12
C VAL A 167 5.03 16.68 -10.82
N ASN A 168 4.63 16.64 -9.55
CA ASN A 168 3.31 17.10 -9.14
C ASN A 168 3.35 17.74 -7.74
N PRO A 169 3.34 19.08 -7.65
CA PRO A 169 3.40 19.78 -6.37
C PRO A 169 2.15 19.58 -5.50
N VAL A 170 1.01 19.20 -6.10
CA VAL A 170 -0.25 18.95 -5.38
C VAL A 170 -0.12 17.76 -4.41
N TRP A 171 0.81 16.83 -4.67
CA TRP A 171 1.05 15.71 -3.75
C TRP A 171 1.54 16.15 -2.37
N SER A 172 2.10 17.35 -2.21
CA SER A 172 2.46 17.89 -0.88
C SER A 172 1.26 18.01 0.07
N GLN A 173 0.06 18.21 -0.48
CA GLN A 173 -1.19 18.34 0.28
C GLN A 173 -1.93 17.00 0.43
N ALA A 174 -1.49 15.96 -0.30
CA ALA A 174 -2.11 14.65 -0.22
C ALA A 174 -1.72 13.96 1.10
N LEU A 175 -2.70 13.65 1.94
CA LEU A 175 -2.48 12.94 3.21
C LEU A 175 -1.69 11.64 3.04
N GLY A 176 -1.98 10.86 1.98
CA GLY A 176 -1.27 9.62 1.71
C GLY A 176 0.23 9.81 1.43
N PHE A 177 0.62 10.95 0.86
CA PHE A 177 2.02 11.33 0.67
C PHE A 177 2.66 11.71 2.02
N GLN A 178 2.07 12.66 2.75
CA GLN A 178 2.59 13.13 4.03
C GLN A 178 2.78 11.98 5.03
N LEU A 179 1.73 11.17 5.24
CA LEU A 179 1.76 10.03 6.15
C LEU A 179 2.77 8.98 5.71
N SER A 180 2.92 8.74 4.39
CA SER A 180 3.92 7.81 3.87
C SER A 180 5.34 8.26 4.20
N PHE A 181 5.71 9.47 3.82
CA PHE A 181 7.09 9.95 3.98
C PHE A 181 7.46 10.09 5.44
N LEU A 182 6.56 10.61 6.28
CA LEU A 182 6.79 10.69 7.72
C LEU A 182 6.89 9.31 8.37
N ALA A 183 6.03 8.35 7.99
CA ALA A 183 6.12 6.99 8.51
C ALA A 183 7.45 6.34 8.17
N THR A 184 7.91 6.36 6.91
CA THR A 184 9.20 5.72 6.60
C THR A 184 10.40 6.48 7.13
N LEU A 185 10.35 7.82 7.21
CA LEU A 185 11.40 8.60 7.87
C LEU A 185 11.50 8.22 9.36
N GLY A 186 10.35 8.18 10.04
CA GLY A 186 10.26 7.74 11.43
C GLY A 186 10.78 6.32 11.63
N ILE A 187 10.41 5.39 10.76
CA ILE A 187 10.93 4.01 10.80
C ILE A 187 12.46 3.99 10.66
N VAL A 188 13.03 4.69 9.67
CA VAL A 188 14.47 4.66 9.40
C VAL A 188 15.27 5.29 10.54
N VAL A 189 14.77 6.36 11.15
CA VAL A 189 15.49 7.11 12.21
C VAL A 189 15.26 6.49 13.59
N MET A 190 14.04 6.05 13.90
CA MET A 190 13.61 5.70 15.26
C MET A 190 13.66 4.20 15.54
N VAL A 191 13.57 3.32 14.54
CA VAL A 191 13.63 1.86 14.78
C VAL A 191 14.99 1.41 15.32
N PRO A 192 16.14 1.84 14.78
CA PRO A 192 17.44 1.40 15.32
C PRO A 192 17.64 1.68 16.82
N PRO A 193 17.42 2.92 17.34
CA PRO A 193 17.56 3.17 18.78
C PRO A 193 16.46 2.50 19.59
N LEU A 194 15.27 2.29 19.03
CA LEU A 194 14.18 1.61 19.73
C LEU A 194 14.44 0.11 19.88
N GLN A 195 15.02 -0.53 18.88
CA GLN A 195 15.45 -1.93 18.96
C GLN A 195 16.56 -2.13 19.99
N GLN A 196 17.48 -1.17 20.13
CA GLN A 196 18.51 -1.20 21.20
C GLN A 196 17.90 -1.13 22.59
N ARG A 197 16.80 -0.37 22.77
CA ARG A 197 16.07 -0.32 24.05
C ARG A 197 15.19 -1.55 24.31
N LEU A 198 14.91 -2.34 23.28
CA LEU A 198 14.13 -3.57 23.33
C LEU A 198 15.02 -4.82 23.19
N ASP A 199 16.30 -4.70 23.53
CA ASP A 199 17.30 -5.76 23.44
C ASP A 199 16.98 -6.98 24.31
N PHE A 200 16.16 -6.80 25.35
CA PHE A 200 15.58 -7.87 26.15
C PHE A 200 14.61 -8.79 25.36
N LEU A 201 14.16 -8.38 24.17
CA LEU A 201 13.31 -9.19 23.28
C LEU A 201 14.11 -9.78 22.11
N PRO A 202 13.71 -10.94 21.58
CA PRO A 202 14.21 -11.43 20.31
C PRO A 202 14.04 -10.37 19.21
N GLY A 203 15.09 -10.12 18.41
CA GLY A 203 15.10 -9.00 17.44
C GLY A 203 13.91 -8.97 16.47
N LYS A 204 13.32 -10.13 16.15
CA LYS A 204 12.08 -10.22 15.36
C LYS A 204 10.88 -9.59 16.09
N ILE A 205 10.72 -9.88 17.39
CA ILE A 205 9.63 -9.34 18.22
C ILE A 205 9.86 -7.84 18.46
N ALA A 206 11.10 -7.45 18.74
CA ALA A 206 11.48 -6.04 18.86
C ALA A 206 11.10 -5.25 17.60
N GLY A 207 11.35 -5.80 16.40
CA GLY A 207 10.93 -5.18 15.14
C GLY A 207 9.42 -5.05 14.96
N VAL A 208 8.65 -6.08 15.34
CA VAL A 208 7.18 -6.07 15.25
C VAL A 208 6.55 -4.97 16.13
N ILE A 209 7.20 -4.62 17.24
CA ILE A 209 6.76 -3.53 18.12
C ILE A 209 7.35 -2.19 17.67
N ALA A 210 8.64 -2.16 17.32
CA ALA A 210 9.36 -0.94 17.04
C ALA A 210 8.87 -0.23 15.78
N VAL A 211 8.53 -0.99 14.72
CA VAL A 211 8.10 -0.42 13.44
C VAL A 211 6.76 0.32 13.56
N PRO A 212 5.67 -0.29 14.09
CA PRO A 212 4.42 0.44 14.32
C PRO A 212 4.58 1.61 15.27
N LEU A 213 5.36 1.46 16.35
CA LEU A 213 5.57 2.54 17.31
C LEU A 213 6.26 3.75 16.66
N ALA A 214 7.34 3.52 15.91
CA ALA A 214 8.05 4.56 15.18
C ALA A 214 7.14 5.26 14.16
N ALA A 215 6.39 4.49 13.37
CA ALA A 215 5.45 5.03 12.39
C ALA A 215 4.35 5.86 13.06
N SER A 216 3.76 5.37 14.16
CA SER A 216 2.71 6.06 14.89
C SER A 216 3.20 7.38 15.47
N VAL A 217 4.36 7.41 16.13
CA VAL A 217 4.91 8.65 16.71
C VAL A 217 5.06 9.76 15.66
N TRP A 218 5.52 9.41 14.46
CA TRP A 218 5.74 10.38 13.38
C TRP A 218 4.49 10.77 12.60
N THR A 219 3.48 9.90 12.55
CA THR A 219 2.23 10.17 11.81
C THR A 219 1.14 10.77 12.68
N THR A 220 1.17 10.56 14.00
CA THR A 220 0.15 11.05 14.93
C THR A 220 -0.08 12.56 14.87
N PRO A 221 0.93 13.43 14.76
CA PRO A 221 0.70 14.88 14.67
C PRO A 221 -0.18 15.28 13.47
N ILE A 222 0.08 14.68 12.30
CA ILE A 222 -0.72 14.92 11.09
C ILE A 222 -2.13 14.34 11.23
N LEU A 223 -2.25 13.15 11.81
CA LEU A 223 -3.55 12.53 12.06
C LEU A 223 -4.41 13.35 13.04
N LEU A 224 -3.79 13.87 14.11
CA LEU A 224 -4.45 14.76 15.07
C LEU A 224 -4.89 16.07 14.40
N GLN A 225 -4.04 16.67 13.57
CA GLN A 225 -4.39 17.90 12.85
C GLN A 225 -5.54 17.68 11.87
N GLN A 226 -5.57 16.54 11.17
CA GLN A 226 -6.55 16.28 10.12
C GLN A 226 -7.89 15.78 10.65
N PHE A 227 -7.87 14.90 11.66
CA PHE A 227 -9.06 14.21 12.15
C PHE A 227 -9.53 14.70 13.52
N GLY A 228 -8.69 15.40 14.28
CA GLY A 228 -9.04 15.92 15.61
C GLY A 228 -9.14 14.85 16.70
N TYR A 229 -8.82 13.60 16.41
CA TYR A 229 -8.83 12.50 17.38
C TYR A 229 -7.67 11.52 17.16
N PHE A 230 -7.29 10.82 18.23
CA PHE A 230 -6.30 9.75 18.22
C PHE A 230 -6.95 8.45 18.68
N ILE A 231 -6.58 7.33 18.06
CA ILE A 231 -7.07 5.99 18.42
C ILE A 231 -5.89 5.22 19.05
N PRO A 232 -5.71 5.26 20.38
CA PRO A 232 -4.62 4.53 21.05
C PRO A 232 -4.64 3.04 20.77
N ALA A 233 -5.84 2.46 20.65
CA ALA A 233 -6.03 1.05 20.35
C ALA A 233 -5.42 0.62 19.01
N ALA A 234 -5.22 1.55 18.06
CA ALA A 234 -4.66 1.24 16.75
C ALA A 234 -3.25 0.65 16.83
N LEU A 235 -2.44 1.06 17.82
CA LEU A 235 -1.07 0.55 17.99
C LEU A 235 -1.01 -0.93 18.37
N PRO A 236 -1.63 -1.41 19.48
CA PRO A 236 -1.61 -2.83 19.81
C PRO A 236 -2.33 -3.68 18.75
N LEU A 237 -3.39 -3.15 18.13
CA LEU A 237 -4.05 -3.80 17.00
C LEU A 237 -3.12 -3.97 15.79
N ASN A 238 -2.32 -2.96 15.46
CA ASN A 238 -1.35 -3.02 14.36
C ASN A 238 -0.28 -4.08 14.64
N ILE A 239 0.25 -4.13 15.87
CA ILE A 239 1.23 -5.14 16.30
C ILE A 239 0.66 -6.56 16.17
N LEU A 240 -0.59 -6.75 16.62
CA LEU A 240 -1.25 -8.06 16.58
C LEU A 240 -1.64 -8.50 15.17
N ILE A 241 -2.13 -7.58 14.34
CA ILE A 241 -2.70 -7.89 13.03
C ILE A 241 -1.64 -7.88 11.94
N THR A 242 -0.51 -7.17 12.07
CA THR A 242 0.54 -7.11 11.03
C THR A 242 1.00 -8.50 10.54
N PRO A 243 1.28 -9.50 11.40
CA PRO A 243 1.63 -10.84 10.93
C PRO A 243 0.52 -11.50 10.10
N LEU A 244 -0.74 -11.31 10.52
CA LEU A 244 -1.90 -11.78 9.79
C LEU A 244 -2.04 -11.05 8.44
N LEU A 245 -1.79 -9.73 8.42
CA LEU A 245 -1.80 -8.93 7.21
C LEU A 245 -0.74 -9.40 6.20
N ALA A 246 0.43 -9.83 6.68
CA ALA A 246 1.46 -10.42 5.84
C ALA A 246 0.94 -11.68 5.11
N LEU A 247 0.31 -12.58 5.86
CA LEU A 247 -0.28 -13.82 5.33
C LEU A 247 -1.41 -13.52 4.35
N LEU A 248 -2.31 -12.60 4.70
CA LEU A 248 -3.41 -12.18 3.83
C LEU A 248 -2.92 -11.48 2.56
N SER A 249 -1.88 -10.66 2.66
CA SER A 249 -1.29 -9.97 1.51
C SER A 249 -0.62 -10.95 0.57
N LEU A 250 0.20 -11.87 1.07
CA LEU A 250 0.86 -12.89 0.25
C LEU A 250 -0.16 -13.86 -0.37
N GLY A 251 -1.10 -14.38 0.41
CA GLY A 251 -2.18 -15.24 -0.09
C GLY A 251 -3.08 -14.52 -1.09
N GLY A 252 -3.34 -13.23 -0.86
CA GLY A 252 -4.05 -12.36 -1.78
C GLY A 252 -3.30 -12.14 -3.09
N MET A 253 -1.98 -11.94 -3.05
CA MET A 253 -1.14 -11.81 -4.24
C MET A 253 -1.09 -13.12 -5.03
N VAL A 254 -0.96 -14.27 -4.34
CA VAL A 254 -1.00 -15.59 -4.99
C VAL A 254 -2.36 -15.83 -5.65
N SER A 255 -3.47 -15.55 -4.95
CA SER A 255 -4.80 -15.71 -5.54
C SER A 255 -5.02 -14.74 -6.72
N ALA A 256 -4.47 -13.52 -6.68
CA ALA A 256 -4.50 -12.60 -7.81
C ALA A 256 -3.73 -13.15 -9.03
N LEU A 257 -2.57 -13.77 -8.83
CA LEU A 257 -1.84 -14.47 -9.90
C LEU A 257 -2.66 -15.64 -10.45
N CYS A 258 -3.26 -16.45 -9.57
CA CYS A 258 -4.14 -17.54 -9.99
C CYS A 258 -5.33 -17.01 -10.81
N ALA A 259 -5.94 -15.89 -10.45
CA ALA A 259 -7.08 -15.30 -11.15
C ALA A 259 -6.75 -14.86 -12.60
N LEU A 260 -5.49 -14.44 -12.82
CA LEU A 260 -4.99 -14.09 -14.15
C LEU A 260 -4.80 -15.34 -15.04
N ILE A 261 -4.50 -16.49 -14.44
CA ILE A 261 -4.32 -17.76 -15.16
C ILE A 261 -5.67 -18.48 -15.34
N PHE A 262 -6.44 -18.61 -14.26
CA PHE A 262 -7.73 -19.28 -14.20
C PHE A 262 -8.83 -18.22 -13.98
N PRO A 263 -9.50 -17.73 -15.03
CA PRO A 263 -10.61 -16.81 -14.84
C PRO A 263 -11.76 -17.52 -14.11
N PRO A 264 -12.52 -16.82 -13.26
CA PRO A 264 -13.77 -17.34 -12.73
C PRO A 264 -14.71 -17.63 -13.91
N ARG A 265 -15.38 -18.79 -13.85
CA ARG A 265 -16.41 -19.16 -14.82
C ARG A 265 -17.70 -18.41 -14.54
#